data_AF-X6J8V9-F1
#
_entry.id   AF-X6J8V9-F1
#
_cell.length_a   1.000
_cell.length_b   1.000
_cell.length_c   1.000
_cell.angle_alpha   90.00
_cell.angle_beta   90.00
_cell.angle_gamma   90.00
#
_symmetry.space_group_name_H-M   'P 1'
#
loop_
_entity.id
_entity.type
_entity.pdbx_description
1 polymer ?
#
loop_
_entity_poly.entity_id
_entity_poly.type
_entity_poly.pdbx_seq_one_letter_code
_entity_poly.pdbx_strand_id
1 'polypeptide(L)'
;MTTDAIVPKECQAGTVLVARQSGVVAGIDLAMLAFGLIDPGVEISVERADGCNVVDGEVIASVVGPARAILTAERTALNFLCHLSGIATATASMVAAVRGYGAKIVCTRKTTPGLRAVEKYAVRAGGGSNHRFGLDDAILIKDNHIAIAGGVRPALERARRAAGHLVKIEVEVDTLAQLEEVLGFAPDAVLLDNMSLPDLRRAVAMVGGRAITEASGGITSHTARAVAATGVDLISVGRLIHSAPILDIGLDHRGS
;
A
#
# COMPACT_ATOMS: atom_id res chain seq x y z
N MET A 1 -25.56 -23.82 -1.14
CA MET A 1 -26.90 -24.06 -0.54
C MET A 1 -27.96 -23.12 -1.09
N THR A 2 -27.95 -21.82 -0.76
CA THR A 2 -28.97 -20.87 -1.27
C THR A 2 -29.02 -20.84 -2.80
N THR A 3 -27.87 -20.59 -3.44
CA THR A 3 -27.74 -20.57 -4.90
C THR A 3 -28.20 -21.88 -5.54
N ASP A 4 -27.83 -23.03 -4.96
CA ASP A 4 -28.18 -24.34 -5.49
C ASP A 4 -29.67 -24.65 -5.41
N ALA A 5 -30.36 -24.09 -4.42
CA ALA A 5 -31.78 -24.32 -4.18
C ALA A 5 -32.68 -23.46 -5.08
N ILE A 6 -32.24 -22.26 -5.46
CA ILE A 6 -33.10 -21.28 -6.15
C ILE A 6 -32.74 -21.05 -7.63
N VAL A 7 -31.49 -21.25 -8.02
CA VAL A 7 -31.02 -20.93 -9.38
C VAL A 7 -30.98 -22.22 -10.20
N PRO A 8 -31.66 -22.34 -11.35
CA PRO A 8 -31.53 -23.51 -12.24
C PRO A 8 -30.08 -23.74 -12.66
N LYS A 9 -29.68 -25.01 -12.86
CA LYS A 9 -28.27 -25.35 -13.13
C LYS A 9 -27.80 -24.82 -14.49
N GLU A 10 -28.70 -24.77 -15.45
CA GLU A 10 -28.45 -24.34 -16.83
C GLU A 10 -28.56 -22.81 -17.01
N CYS A 11 -28.96 -22.09 -15.95
CA CYS A 11 -29.17 -20.65 -15.99
C CYS A 11 -27.85 -19.90 -16.25
N GLN A 12 -27.89 -19.01 -17.24
CA GLN A 12 -26.82 -18.05 -17.53
C GLN A 12 -27.20 -16.69 -16.97
N ALA A 13 -26.22 -15.92 -16.50
CA ALA A 13 -26.44 -14.56 -16.04
C ALA A 13 -25.37 -13.61 -16.57
N GLY A 14 -25.78 -12.36 -16.80
CA GLY A 14 -24.90 -11.22 -16.95
C GLY A 14 -24.98 -10.32 -15.72
N THR A 15 -23.83 -9.98 -15.15
CA THR A 15 -23.71 -9.06 -14.02
C THR A 15 -22.61 -8.04 -14.30
N VAL A 16 -22.54 -7.00 -13.47
CA VAL A 16 -21.50 -5.97 -13.52
C VAL A 16 -20.97 -5.67 -12.14
N LEU A 17 -19.66 -5.47 -12.05
CA LEU A 17 -19.01 -4.87 -10.90
C LEU A 17 -19.17 -3.35 -10.99
N VAL A 18 -19.81 -2.75 -9.99
CA VAL A 18 -20.20 -1.32 -10.01
C VAL A 18 -19.66 -0.63 -8.77
N ALA A 19 -18.95 0.48 -8.95
CA ALA A 19 -18.51 1.32 -7.85
C ALA A 19 -19.72 2.00 -7.17
N ARG A 20 -19.77 1.98 -5.84
CA ARG A 20 -20.79 2.66 -5.01
C ARG A 20 -20.32 3.98 -4.42
N GLN A 21 -19.07 4.32 -4.69
CA GLN A 21 -18.43 5.55 -4.25
C GLN A 21 -17.20 5.82 -5.12
N SER A 22 -16.74 7.06 -5.10
CA SER A 22 -15.55 7.44 -5.87
C SER A 22 -14.26 6.90 -5.25
N GLY A 23 -13.33 6.46 -6.08
CA GLY A 23 -12.06 5.90 -5.62
C GLY A 23 -11.14 5.48 -6.74
N VAL A 24 -10.18 4.61 -6.40
CA VAL A 24 -9.24 4.00 -7.34
C VAL A 24 -9.41 2.50 -7.30
N VAL A 25 -9.56 1.89 -8.49
CA VAL A 25 -9.72 0.44 -8.61
C VAL A 25 -8.38 -0.25 -8.38
N ALA A 26 -8.38 -1.34 -7.61
CA ALA A 26 -7.26 -2.26 -7.51
C ALA A 26 -7.73 -3.66 -7.14
N GLY A 27 -7.12 -4.69 -7.73
CA GLY A 27 -7.39 -6.09 -7.42
C GLY A 27 -8.32 -6.80 -8.41
N ILE A 28 -8.50 -6.27 -9.62
CA ILE A 28 -9.36 -6.92 -10.64
C ILE A 28 -8.88 -8.33 -10.96
N ASP A 29 -7.57 -8.54 -11.07
CA ASP A 29 -7.01 -9.88 -11.35
C ASP A 29 -7.41 -10.90 -10.27
N LEU A 30 -7.51 -10.48 -9.00
CA LEU A 30 -7.94 -11.36 -7.92
C LEU A 30 -9.44 -11.66 -8.00
N ALA A 31 -10.26 -10.67 -8.38
CA ALA A 31 -11.67 -10.91 -8.66
C ALA A 31 -11.83 -11.92 -9.81
N MET A 32 -11.06 -11.74 -10.90
CA MET A 32 -11.07 -12.65 -12.03
C MET A 32 -10.65 -14.08 -11.65
N LEU A 33 -9.59 -14.22 -10.85
CA LEU A 33 -9.17 -15.51 -10.32
C LEU A 33 -10.27 -16.16 -9.47
N ALA A 34 -10.97 -15.40 -8.62
CA ALA A 34 -12.04 -15.94 -7.79
C ALA A 34 -13.18 -16.52 -8.64
N PHE A 35 -13.60 -15.83 -9.70
CA PHE A 35 -14.62 -16.35 -10.62
C PHE A 35 -14.11 -17.57 -11.41
N GLY A 36 -12.93 -17.47 -12.03
CA GLY A 36 -12.39 -18.53 -12.89
C GLY A 36 -12.03 -19.82 -12.13
N LEU A 37 -11.71 -19.73 -10.84
CA LEU A 37 -11.48 -20.91 -9.98
C LEU A 37 -12.78 -21.66 -9.64
N ILE A 38 -13.94 -21.00 -9.70
CA ILE A 38 -15.23 -21.65 -9.50
C ILE A 38 -15.70 -22.31 -10.79
N ASP A 39 -15.63 -21.59 -11.92
CA ASP A 39 -15.99 -22.15 -13.23
C ASP A 39 -15.24 -21.42 -14.36
N PRO A 40 -14.46 -22.13 -15.20
CA PRO A 40 -13.74 -21.52 -16.32
C PRO A 40 -14.65 -20.97 -17.43
N GLY A 41 -15.95 -21.30 -17.41
CA GLY A 41 -16.96 -20.73 -18.30
C GLY A 41 -17.46 -19.35 -17.88
N VAL A 42 -16.94 -18.77 -16.80
CA VAL A 42 -17.21 -17.37 -16.43
C VAL A 42 -16.25 -16.44 -17.17
N GLU A 43 -16.79 -15.57 -18.01
CA GLU A 43 -16.07 -14.57 -18.78
C GLU A 43 -16.16 -13.20 -18.11
N ILE A 44 -15.05 -12.47 -18.08
CA ILE A 44 -14.96 -11.14 -17.47
C ILE A 44 -14.36 -10.17 -18.48
N SER A 45 -15.06 -9.06 -18.72
CA SER A 45 -14.57 -7.96 -19.55
C SER A 45 -14.35 -6.72 -18.68
N VAL A 46 -13.11 -6.25 -18.64
CA VAL A 46 -12.68 -5.13 -17.79
C VAL A 46 -12.91 -3.80 -18.52
N GLU A 47 -13.68 -2.90 -17.91
CA GLU A 47 -13.94 -1.54 -18.42
C GLU A 47 -13.04 -0.48 -17.76
N ARG A 48 -12.62 -0.73 -16.52
CA ARG A 48 -11.70 0.12 -15.75
C ARG A 48 -10.61 -0.77 -15.17
N ALA A 49 -9.36 -0.54 -15.56
CA ALA A 49 -8.23 -1.31 -15.07
C ALA A 49 -7.79 -0.85 -13.67
N ASP A 50 -6.95 -1.65 -13.02
CA ASP A 50 -6.30 -1.26 -11.76
C ASP A 50 -5.51 0.05 -11.94
N GLY A 51 -5.65 0.96 -10.96
CA GLY A 51 -5.10 2.32 -10.98
C GLY A 51 -6.00 3.36 -11.64
N CYS A 52 -7.10 2.97 -12.29
CA CYS A 52 -8.09 3.91 -12.79
C CYS A 52 -8.91 4.53 -11.65
N ASN A 53 -9.22 5.82 -11.79
CA ASN A 53 -10.23 6.46 -10.95
C ASN A 53 -11.62 6.02 -11.40
N VAL A 54 -12.54 5.89 -10.45
CA VAL A 54 -13.96 5.63 -10.68
C VAL A 54 -14.82 6.56 -9.84
N VAL A 55 -16.06 6.79 -10.28
CA VAL A 55 -17.11 7.50 -9.55
C VAL A 55 -18.28 6.57 -9.19
N ASP A 56 -19.18 7.05 -8.34
CA ASP A 56 -20.39 6.30 -7.96
C ASP A 56 -21.23 5.95 -9.20
N GLY A 57 -21.71 4.71 -9.26
CA GLY A 57 -22.48 4.14 -10.37
C GLY A 57 -21.65 3.70 -11.57
N GLU A 58 -20.32 3.88 -11.55
CA GLU A 58 -19.47 3.52 -12.68
C GLU A 58 -19.20 2.02 -12.76
N VAL A 59 -19.30 1.46 -13.96
CA VAL A 59 -19.02 0.04 -14.21
C VAL A 59 -17.52 -0.18 -14.29
N ILE A 60 -17.03 -1.13 -13.50
CA ILE A 60 -15.62 -1.54 -13.44
C ILE A 60 -15.37 -2.69 -14.43
N ALA A 61 -16.24 -3.69 -14.43
CA ALA A 61 -16.16 -4.84 -15.31
C ALA A 61 -17.51 -5.54 -15.45
N SER A 62 -17.75 -6.22 -16.57
CA SER A 62 -18.89 -7.12 -16.76
C SER A 62 -18.48 -8.58 -16.55
N VAL A 63 -19.36 -9.37 -15.95
CA VAL A 63 -19.17 -10.80 -15.66
C VAL A 63 -20.33 -11.58 -16.28
N VAL A 64 -20.05 -12.56 -17.14
CA VAL A 64 -21.06 -13.35 -17.86
C VAL A 64 -20.72 -14.84 -17.76
N GLY A 65 -21.73 -15.68 -17.55
CA GLY A 65 -21.54 -17.13 -17.48
C GLY A 65 -22.57 -17.84 -16.61
N PRO A 66 -22.27 -19.08 -16.14
CA PRO A 66 -23.17 -19.86 -15.30
C PRO A 66 -23.58 -19.09 -14.04
N ALA A 67 -24.87 -18.84 -13.87
CA ALA A 67 -25.39 -17.98 -12.80
C ALA A 67 -25.01 -18.50 -11.41
N ARG A 68 -24.99 -19.82 -11.22
CA ARG A 68 -24.55 -20.44 -9.96
C ARG A 68 -23.09 -20.15 -9.65
N ALA A 69 -22.21 -20.17 -10.66
CA ALA A 69 -20.79 -19.92 -10.49
C ALA A 69 -20.53 -18.46 -10.09
N ILE A 70 -21.16 -17.52 -10.80
CA ILE A 70 -21.06 -16.08 -10.52
C ILE A 70 -21.48 -15.78 -9.08
N LEU A 71 -22.66 -16.24 -8.66
CA LEU A 71 -23.18 -15.97 -7.30
C LEU A 71 -22.36 -16.66 -6.20
N THR A 72 -21.72 -17.80 -6.51
CA THR A 72 -20.86 -18.51 -5.55
C THR A 72 -19.53 -17.79 -5.35
N ALA A 73 -18.95 -17.24 -6.41
CA ALA A 73 -17.68 -16.52 -6.36
C ALA A 73 -17.81 -15.07 -5.84
N GLU A 74 -18.99 -14.46 -5.97
CA GLU A 74 -19.26 -13.04 -5.73
C GLU A 74 -18.58 -12.52 -4.47
N ARG A 75 -18.85 -13.12 -3.31
CA ARG A 75 -18.39 -12.54 -2.05
C ARG A 75 -16.87 -12.55 -1.92
N THR A 76 -16.22 -13.60 -2.41
CA THR A 76 -14.75 -13.68 -2.41
C THR A 76 -14.15 -12.66 -3.35
N ALA A 77 -14.70 -12.52 -4.57
CA ALA A 77 -14.26 -11.54 -5.55
C ALA A 77 -14.40 -10.10 -5.02
N LEU A 78 -15.57 -9.76 -4.47
CA LEU A 78 -15.85 -8.45 -3.90
C LEU A 78 -14.97 -8.16 -2.67
N ASN A 79 -14.75 -9.12 -1.77
CA ASN A 79 -13.90 -8.90 -0.60
C ASN A 79 -12.48 -8.46 -0.99
N PHE A 80 -11.87 -9.10 -2.01
CA PHE A 80 -10.57 -8.69 -2.51
C PHE A 80 -10.62 -7.33 -3.20
N LEU A 81 -11.55 -7.15 -4.15
CA LEU A 81 -11.64 -5.94 -4.94
C LEU A 81 -11.93 -4.70 -4.08
N CYS A 82 -12.88 -4.79 -3.14
CA CYS A 82 -13.22 -3.72 -2.22
C CYS A 82 -12.05 -3.36 -1.28
N HIS A 83 -11.39 -4.37 -0.70
CA HIS A 83 -10.24 -4.17 0.21
C HIS A 83 -9.07 -3.49 -0.50
N LEU A 84 -8.66 -4.02 -1.65
CA LEU A 84 -7.51 -3.51 -2.39
C LEU A 84 -7.80 -2.14 -3.00
N SER A 85 -9.01 -1.92 -3.54
CA SER A 85 -9.42 -0.61 -4.04
C SER A 85 -9.49 0.44 -2.92
N GLY A 86 -9.84 0.04 -1.70
CA GLY A 86 -9.77 0.90 -0.50
C GLY A 86 -8.35 1.40 -0.21
N ILE A 87 -7.37 0.49 -0.23
CA ILE A 87 -5.94 0.82 -0.06
C ILE A 87 -5.45 1.73 -1.18
N ALA A 88 -5.79 1.43 -2.43
CA ALA A 88 -5.40 2.23 -3.59
C ALA A 88 -5.98 3.64 -3.50
N THR A 89 -7.26 3.76 -3.10
CA THR A 89 -7.96 5.04 -2.90
C THR A 89 -7.29 5.88 -1.80
N ALA A 90 -7.01 5.27 -0.63
CA ALA A 90 -6.33 5.95 0.46
C ALA A 90 -4.92 6.42 0.05
N THR A 91 -4.22 5.59 -0.72
CA THR A 91 -2.89 5.91 -1.23
C THR A 91 -2.93 7.07 -2.23
N ALA A 92 -3.87 7.05 -3.17
CA ALA A 92 -4.03 8.12 -4.15
C ALA A 92 -4.36 9.47 -3.50
N SER A 93 -5.16 9.47 -2.42
CA SER A 93 -5.42 10.66 -1.61
C SER A 93 -4.14 11.23 -0.98
N MET A 94 -3.29 10.38 -0.42
CA MET A 94 -1.98 10.77 0.13
C MET A 94 -1.02 11.30 -0.94
N VAL A 95 -0.95 10.63 -2.09
CA VAL A 95 -0.12 11.02 -3.24
C VAL A 95 -0.58 12.38 -3.78
N ALA A 96 -1.90 12.60 -3.86
CA ALA A 96 -2.45 13.90 -4.25
C ALA A 96 -2.09 15.00 -3.25
N ALA A 97 -2.12 14.71 -1.94
CA ALA A 97 -1.80 15.68 -0.90
C ALA A 97 -0.34 16.19 -0.95
N VAL A 98 0.59 15.37 -1.45
CA VAL A 98 2.02 15.72 -1.58
C VAL A 98 2.41 16.13 -3.00
N ARG A 99 1.45 16.25 -3.91
CA ARG A 99 1.72 16.69 -5.29
C ARG A 99 2.38 18.08 -5.30
N GLY A 100 3.42 18.22 -6.10
CA GLY A 100 4.22 19.45 -6.19
C GLY A 100 5.44 19.48 -5.27
N TYR A 101 5.61 18.47 -4.41
CA TYR A 101 6.83 18.22 -3.64
C TYR A 101 7.58 17.00 -4.21
N GLY A 102 8.85 16.86 -3.85
CA GLY A 102 9.68 15.70 -4.25
C GLY A 102 9.39 14.40 -3.48
N ALA A 103 8.60 14.49 -2.40
CA ALA A 103 8.35 13.38 -1.50
C ALA A 103 7.49 12.27 -2.15
N LYS A 104 7.87 11.01 -1.93
CA LYS A 104 7.08 9.83 -2.33
C LYS A 104 6.37 9.22 -1.13
N ILE A 105 5.13 8.80 -1.33
CA ILE A 105 4.38 8.04 -0.34
C ILE A 105 4.80 6.58 -0.41
N VAL A 106 5.20 6.00 0.72
CA VAL A 106 5.59 4.59 0.81
C VAL A 106 4.76 3.80 1.83
N CYS A 107 4.50 2.53 1.53
CA CYS A 107 3.85 1.61 2.48
C CYS A 107 4.81 1.09 3.55
N THR A 108 4.33 0.19 4.43
CA THR A 108 5.16 -0.42 5.48
C THR A 108 4.99 -1.94 5.52
N ARG A 109 5.51 -2.59 6.56
CA ARG A 109 5.25 -4.01 6.88
C ARG A 109 4.06 -4.21 7.83
N LYS A 110 3.35 -3.14 8.22
CA LYS A 110 2.09 -3.20 9.00
C LYS A 110 0.94 -3.58 8.06
N THR A 111 0.96 -4.83 7.62
CA THR A 111 0.08 -5.40 6.60
C THR A 111 -0.78 -6.51 7.21
N THR A 112 -1.89 -6.84 6.56
CA THR A 112 -2.70 -8.00 6.95
C THR A 112 -1.88 -9.28 6.75
N PRO A 113 -1.81 -10.19 7.74
CA PRO A 113 -1.10 -11.46 7.59
C PRO A 113 -1.58 -12.24 6.36
N GLY A 114 -0.66 -12.75 5.55
CA GLY A 114 -0.97 -13.49 4.32
C GLY A 114 -1.28 -12.64 3.08
N LEU A 115 -1.63 -11.35 3.24
CA LEU A 115 -2.05 -10.48 2.12
C LEU A 115 -1.03 -9.42 1.71
N ARG A 116 0.16 -9.41 2.32
CA ARG A 116 1.18 -8.37 2.09
C ARG A 116 1.47 -8.11 0.60
N ALA A 117 1.55 -9.17 -0.21
CA ALA A 117 1.85 -9.03 -1.64
C ALA A 117 0.81 -8.18 -2.36
N VAL A 118 -0.47 -8.48 -2.14
CA VAL A 118 -1.59 -7.86 -2.84
C VAL A 118 -1.90 -6.47 -2.27
N GLU A 119 -1.70 -6.26 -0.97
CA GLU A 119 -1.83 -4.93 -0.35
C GLU A 119 -0.72 -3.97 -0.80
N LYS A 120 0.53 -4.44 -0.92
CA LYS A 120 1.62 -3.64 -1.50
C LYS A 120 1.42 -3.39 -2.99
N TYR A 121 0.76 -4.30 -3.70
CA TYR A 121 0.32 -4.04 -5.07
C TYR A 121 -0.72 -2.91 -5.13
N ALA A 122 -1.74 -2.94 -4.26
CA ALA A 122 -2.75 -1.88 -4.21
C ALA A 122 -2.17 -0.50 -3.90
N VAL A 123 -1.15 -0.41 -3.04
CA VAL A 123 -0.40 0.84 -2.82
C VAL A 123 0.20 1.37 -4.14
N ARG A 124 0.81 0.50 -4.96
CA ARG A 124 1.34 0.92 -6.27
C ARG A 124 0.23 1.34 -7.24
N ALA A 125 -0.90 0.63 -7.26
CA ALA A 125 -2.06 1.00 -8.07
C ALA A 125 -2.58 2.40 -7.69
N GLY A 126 -2.54 2.76 -6.41
CA GLY A 126 -2.85 4.11 -5.93
C GLY A 126 -1.75 5.17 -6.16
N GLY A 127 -0.68 4.84 -6.88
CA GLY A 127 0.44 5.75 -7.19
C GLY A 127 1.49 5.88 -6.07
N GLY A 128 1.39 5.08 -5.01
CA GLY A 128 2.40 4.99 -3.97
C GLY A 128 3.59 4.11 -4.37
N SER A 129 4.56 4.01 -3.47
CA SER A 129 5.77 3.19 -3.63
C SER A 129 5.91 2.17 -2.50
N ASN A 130 6.67 1.12 -2.74
CA ASN A 130 6.88 0.08 -1.75
C ASN A 130 8.15 0.33 -0.94
N HIS A 131 8.00 0.36 0.39
CA HIS A 131 9.13 0.06 1.30
C HIS A 131 9.47 -1.44 1.21
N ARG A 132 10.48 -1.90 1.94
CA ARG A 132 10.89 -3.31 2.00
C ARG A 132 9.70 -4.26 2.23
N PHE A 133 9.73 -5.39 1.56
CA PHE A 133 8.71 -6.42 1.59
C PHE A 133 8.82 -7.29 2.85
N GLY A 134 10.04 -7.72 3.17
CA GLY A 134 10.38 -8.60 4.28
C GLY A 134 11.50 -8.04 5.15
N LEU A 135 12.11 -8.92 5.94
CA LEU A 135 13.30 -8.60 6.74
C LEU A 135 14.60 -8.85 5.96
N ASP A 136 14.47 -9.51 4.81
CA ASP A 136 15.49 -9.99 3.91
C ASP A 136 15.85 -9.00 2.79
N ASP A 137 15.02 -7.97 2.52
CA ASP A 137 15.30 -7.03 1.43
C ASP A 137 16.22 -5.85 1.82
N ALA A 138 16.17 -5.43 3.09
CA ALA A 138 16.91 -4.27 3.58
C ALA A 138 17.08 -4.34 5.10
N ILE A 139 18.22 -3.83 5.58
CA ILE A 139 18.49 -3.70 7.01
C ILE A 139 17.88 -2.38 7.49
N LEU A 140 16.95 -2.45 8.45
CA LEU A 140 16.42 -1.29 9.17
C LEU A 140 16.79 -1.42 10.63
N ILE A 141 17.74 -0.60 11.06
CA ILE A 141 18.19 -0.51 12.45
C ILE A 141 17.20 0.39 13.19
N LYS A 142 16.80 -0.05 14.40
CA LYS A 142 15.86 0.65 15.28
C LYS A 142 16.51 0.89 16.63
N ASP A 143 15.88 1.71 17.46
CA ASP A 143 16.21 1.95 18.87
C ASP A 143 16.65 0.69 19.64
N ASN A 144 15.84 -0.37 19.57
CA ASN A 144 16.07 -1.63 20.26
C ASN A 144 17.32 -2.35 19.72
N HIS A 145 17.57 -2.29 18.42
CA HIS A 145 18.77 -2.85 17.82
C HIS A 145 20.03 -2.11 18.29
N ILE A 146 19.97 -0.77 18.36
CA ILE A 146 21.07 0.07 18.84
C ILE A 146 21.36 -0.24 20.32
N ALA A 147 20.32 -0.29 21.16
CA ALA A 147 20.45 -0.59 22.57
C ALA A 147 21.10 -1.97 22.82
N ILE A 148 20.62 -3.01 22.12
CA ILE A 148 21.14 -4.38 22.26
C ILE A 148 22.55 -4.53 21.67
N ALA A 149 22.86 -3.81 20.59
CA ALA A 149 24.18 -3.86 19.96
C ALA A 149 25.26 -3.16 20.78
N GLY A 150 24.90 -2.33 21.76
CA GLY A 150 25.82 -1.53 22.57
C GLY A 150 26.15 -0.16 21.96
N GLY A 151 25.22 0.43 21.21
CA GLY A 151 25.35 1.77 20.62
C GLY A 151 25.32 1.79 19.09
N VAL A 152 25.28 3.01 18.52
CA VAL A 152 25.11 3.24 17.07
C VAL A 152 26.29 2.66 16.28
N ARG A 153 27.52 2.91 16.73
CA ARG A 153 28.74 2.42 16.07
C ARG A 153 28.77 0.88 15.94
N PRO A 154 28.67 0.09 17.03
CA PRO A 154 28.62 -1.37 16.90
C PRO A 154 27.48 -1.88 16.02
N ALA A 155 26.29 -1.26 16.09
CA ALA A 155 25.14 -1.65 15.27
C ALA A 155 25.43 -1.49 13.78
N LEU A 156 25.91 -0.32 13.37
CA LEU A 156 26.19 0.00 11.97
C LEU A 156 27.38 -0.77 11.40
N GLU A 157 28.45 -0.93 12.17
CA GLU A 157 29.61 -1.73 11.73
C GLU A 157 29.24 -3.20 11.51
N ARG A 158 28.43 -3.78 12.40
CA ARG A 158 27.91 -5.16 12.25
C ARG A 158 26.97 -5.26 11.06
N ALA A 159 26.06 -4.31 10.89
CA ALA A 159 25.14 -4.27 9.74
C ALA A 159 25.90 -4.20 8.41
N ARG A 160 26.92 -3.34 8.30
CA ARG A 160 27.76 -3.21 7.10
C ARG A 160 28.54 -4.47 6.76
N ARG A 161 29.04 -5.20 7.77
CA ARG A 161 29.73 -6.49 7.55
C ARG A 161 28.78 -7.59 7.09
N ALA A 162 27.52 -7.55 7.53
CA ALA A 162 26.51 -8.54 7.17
C ALA A 162 25.79 -8.23 5.86
N ALA A 163 25.71 -6.95 5.47
CA ALA A 163 25.03 -6.51 4.26
C ALA A 163 25.78 -6.99 3.00
N GLY A 164 25.05 -7.67 2.11
CA GLY A 164 25.53 -7.89 0.74
C GLY A 164 25.57 -6.58 -0.04
N HIS A 165 26.31 -6.55 -1.16
CA HIS A 165 26.51 -5.36 -1.99
C HIS A 165 25.22 -4.73 -2.57
N LEU A 166 24.08 -5.41 -2.51
CA LEU A 166 22.76 -4.92 -2.95
C LEU A 166 21.83 -4.53 -1.80
N VAL A 167 22.23 -4.75 -0.54
CA VAL A 167 21.38 -4.54 0.64
C VAL A 167 21.61 -3.14 1.21
N LYS A 168 20.55 -2.33 1.24
CA LYS A 168 20.57 -0.99 1.81
C LYS A 168 20.44 -1.02 3.34
N ILE A 169 21.09 -0.06 4.00
CA ILE A 169 21.04 0.13 5.45
C ILE A 169 20.32 1.44 5.77
N GLU A 170 19.18 1.29 6.43
CA GLU A 170 18.36 2.39 6.96
C GLU A 170 18.47 2.41 8.49
N VAL A 171 18.49 3.60 9.09
CA VAL A 171 18.54 3.78 10.54
C VAL A 171 17.40 4.69 10.98
N GLU A 172 16.60 4.20 11.93
CA GLU A 172 15.57 4.97 12.61
C GLU A 172 16.17 5.83 13.73
N VAL A 173 15.80 7.10 13.74
CA VAL A 173 16.24 8.11 14.71
C VAL A 173 15.04 8.98 15.12
N ASP A 174 15.00 9.37 16.39
CA ASP A 174 13.92 10.19 16.96
C ASP A 174 14.40 11.60 17.39
N THR A 175 15.71 11.85 17.38
CA THR A 175 16.31 13.14 17.76
C THR A 175 17.38 13.59 16.76
N LEU A 176 17.58 14.92 16.66
CA LEU A 176 18.64 15.50 15.82
C LEU A 176 20.04 15.10 16.28
N ALA A 177 20.25 14.86 17.58
CA ALA A 177 21.53 14.40 18.11
C ALA A 177 21.87 12.98 17.63
N GLN A 178 20.90 12.05 17.67
CA GLN A 178 21.07 10.72 17.10
C GLN A 178 21.34 10.79 15.59
N LEU A 179 20.62 11.66 14.87
CA LEU A 179 20.84 11.85 13.44
C LEU A 179 22.28 12.30 13.14
N GLU A 180 22.82 13.25 13.91
CA GLU A 180 24.20 13.72 13.76
C GLU A 180 25.21 12.56 13.95
N GLU A 181 25.03 11.75 15.00
CA GLU A 181 25.87 10.58 15.25
C GLU A 181 25.81 9.58 14.09
N VAL A 182 24.60 9.23 13.65
CA VAL A 182 24.35 8.26 12.57
C VAL A 182 24.93 8.73 11.23
N LEU A 183 24.83 10.02 10.91
CA LEU A 183 25.37 10.58 9.66
C LEU A 183 26.91 10.46 9.57
N GLY A 184 27.61 10.39 10.71
CA GLY A 184 29.05 10.10 10.76
C GLY A 184 29.41 8.71 10.19
N PHE A 185 28.44 7.82 10.07
CA PHE A 185 28.59 6.46 9.54
C PHE A 185 28.00 6.29 8.14
N ALA A 186 27.54 7.36 7.47
CA ALA A 186 27.02 7.33 6.10
C ALA A 186 26.03 6.16 5.81
N PRO A 187 24.88 6.10 6.49
CA PRO A 187 23.83 5.14 6.13
C PRO A 187 23.27 5.45 4.73
N ASP A 188 22.60 4.48 4.10
CA ASP A 188 21.94 4.73 2.82
C ASP A 188 20.66 5.57 3.00
N ALA A 189 19.96 5.37 4.12
CA ALA A 189 18.73 6.07 4.45
C ALA A 189 18.61 6.32 5.97
N VAL A 190 17.84 7.34 6.34
CA VAL A 190 17.48 7.66 7.72
C VAL A 190 15.96 7.83 7.85
N LEU A 191 15.38 7.14 8.82
CA LEU A 191 13.97 7.23 9.16
C LEU A 191 13.81 8.17 10.36
N LEU A 192 13.20 9.32 10.11
CA LEU A 192 12.94 10.39 11.07
C LEU A 192 11.59 10.12 11.74
N ASP A 193 11.61 9.44 12.88
CA ASP A 193 10.38 8.95 13.54
C ASP A 193 9.76 10.02 14.44
N ASN A 194 8.47 10.32 14.19
CA ASN A 194 7.64 11.22 15.00
C ASN A 194 8.24 12.63 15.26
N MET A 195 9.16 13.09 14.40
CA MET A 195 9.77 14.43 14.53
C MET A 195 8.77 15.56 14.20
N SER A 196 8.91 16.69 14.87
CA SER A 196 8.14 17.89 14.60
C SER A 196 8.48 18.49 13.22
N LEU A 197 7.59 19.29 12.60
CA LEU A 197 7.89 19.94 11.32
C LEU A 197 9.16 20.83 11.35
N PRO A 198 9.42 21.62 12.41
CA PRO A 198 10.71 22.31 12.57
C PRO A 198 11.90 21.36 12.58
N ASP A 199 11.82 20.26 13.33
CA ASP A 199 12.92 19.30 13.43
C ASP A 199 13.15 18.55 12.12
N LEU A 200 12.09 18.16 11.41
CA LEU A 200 12.20 17.56 10.08
C LEU A 200 12.96 18.47 9.09
N ARG A 201 12.67 19.78 9.08
CA ARG A 201 13.42 20.72 8.22
C ARG A 201 14.90 20.79 8.60
N ARG A 202 15.21 20.80 9.90
CA ARG A 202 16.59 20.78 10.39
C ARG A 202 17.28 19.47 10.04
N ALA A 203 16.60 18.34 10.20
CA ALA A 203 17.09 17.02 9.85
C ALA A 203 17.42 16.91 8.35
N VAL A 204 16.51 17.33 7.47
CA VAL A 204 16.75 17.36 6.02
C VAL A 204 17.97 18.22 5.67
N ALA A 205 18.10 19.40 6.29
CA ALA A 205 19.27 20.26 6.11
C ALA A 205 20.57 19.62 6.62
N MET A 206 20.53 18.92 7.76
CA MET A 206 21.69 18.19 8.32
C MET A 206 22.11 17.03 7.42
N VAL A 207 21.15 16.29 6.85
CA VAL A 207 21.43 15.18 5.93
C VAL A 207 22.09 15.71 4.67
N GLY A 208 21.57 16.80 4.09
CA GLY A 208 22.20 17.49 2.97
C GLY A 208 22.42 16.61 1.75
N GLY A 209 21.49 15.69 1.47
CA GLY A 209 21.56 14.74 0.35
C GLY A 209 22.54 13.58 0.51
N ARG A 210 23.15 13.39 1.69
CA ARG A 210 24.09 12.29 1.96
C ARG A 210 23.41 10.94 2.18
N ALA A 211 22.13 10.93 2.51
CA ALA A 211 21.29 9.76 2.71
C ALA A 211 19.85 10.09 2.28
N ILE A 212 19.06 9.07 1.97
CA ILE A 212 17.62 9.23 1.73
C ILE A 212 16.93 9.54 3.07
N THR A 213 16.05 10.53 3.08
CA THR A 213 15.26 10.91 4.26
C THR A 213 13.84 10.35 4.18
N GLU A 214 13.45 9.60 5.19
CA GLU A 214 12.09 9.08 5.35
C GLU A 214 11.43 9.68 6.59
N ALA A 215 10.26 10.30 6.44
CA ALA A 215 9.43 10.69 7.59
C ALA A 215 8.41 9.60 7.93
N SER A 216 8.29 9.29 9.22
CA SER A 216 7.34 8.33 9.78
C SER A 216 6.61 8.95 10.99
N GLY A 217 5.49 8.34 11.37
CA GLY A 217 4.83 8.65 12.64
C GLY A 217 3.54 9.47 12.49
N GLY A 218 2.38 8.81 12.62
CA GLY A 218 1.09 9.50 12.72
C GLY A 218 0.67 10.35 11.52
N ILE A 219 1.33 10.24 10.36
CA ILE A 219 1.10 11.09 9.17
C ILE A 219 -0.22 10.75 8.46
N THR A 220 -1.09 11.75 8.29
CA THR A 220 -2.40 11.66 7.62
C THR A 220 -2.39 12.43 6.29
N SER A 221 -3.45 12.33 5.48
CA SER A 221 -3.61 13.15 4.28
C SER A 221 -3.60 14.65 4.58
N HIS A 222 -4.08 15.06 5.76
CA HIS A 222 -4.07 16.45 6.21
C HIS A 222 -2.67 16.94 6.59
N THR A 223 -1.81 16.09 7.16
CA THR A 223 -0.46 16.49 7.59
C THR A 223 0.62 16.22 6.55
N ALA A 224 0.38 15.29 5.62
CA ALA A 224 1.34 14.85 4.61
C ALA A 224 1.93 15.99 3.79
N ARG A 225 1.10 16.97 3.42
CA ARG A 225 1.56 18.14 2.66
C ARG A 225 2.63 18.93 3.42
N ALA A 226 2.40 19.19 4.71
CA ALA A 226 3.33 19.96 5.52
C ALA A 226 4.64 19.18 5.77
N VAL A 227 4.54 17.86 5.92
CA VAL A 227 5.71 16.97 5.99
C VAL A 227 6.49 16.98 4.68
N ALA A 228 5.83 16.83 3.53
CA ALA A 228 6.49 16.88 2.22
C ALA A 228 7.18 18.23 1.96
N ALA A 229 6.57 19.33 2.43
CA ALA A 229 7.17 20.67 2.35
C ALA A 229 8.44 20.84 3.19
N THR A 230 8.79 19.90 4.07
CA THR A 230 10.08 19.92 4.78
C THR A 230 11.25 19.49 3.90
N GLY A 231 10.97 18.85 2.75
CA GLY A 231 11.98 18.38 1.80
C GLY A 231 12.38 16.92 1.98
N VAL A 232 11.66 16.14 2.79
CA VAL A 232 11.91 14.70 2.91
C VAL A 232 11.68 13.97 1.58
N ASP A 233 12.46 12.92 1.33
CA ASP A 233 12.39 12.12 0.11
C ASP A 233 11.20 11.15 0.14
N LEU A 234 10.95 10.54 1.30
CA LEU A 234 9.94 9.51 1.51
C LEU A 234 9.04 9.87 2.70
N ILE A 235 7.78 9.46 2.63
CA ILE A 235 6.80 9.53 3.71
C ILE A 235 6.17 8.16 3.87
N SER A 236 6.49 7.45 4.95
CA SER A 236 5.95 6.12 5.20
C SER A 236 4.70 6.15 6.05
N VAL A 237 3.64 5.50 5.55
CA VAL A 237 2.31 5.55 6.18
C VAL A 237 1.75 4.15 6.33
N GLY A 238 1.82 3.61 7.54
CA GLY A 238 1.26 2.30 7.86
C GLY A 238 -0.26 2.22 7.65
N ARG A 239 -0.98 3.31 7.95
CA ARG A 239 -2.45 3.38 7.88
C ARG A 239 -3.02 3.17 6.49
N LEU A 240 -2.20 3.32 5.44
CA LEU A 240 -2.60 3.01 4.06
C LEU A 240 -3.03 1.55 3.88
N ILE A 241 -2.56 0.66 4.76
CA ILE A 241 -2.90 -0.77 4.69
C ILE A 241 -3.74 -1.17 5.90
N HIS A 242 -3.19 -1.09 7.11
CA HIS A 242 -3.85 -1.66 8.30
C HIS A 242 -5.12 -0.92 8.76
N SER A 243 -5.45 0.23 8.16
CA SER A 243 -6.63 1.02 8.53
C SER A 243 -7.30 1.71 7.34
N ALA A 244 -7.00 1.31 6.10
CA ALA A 244 -7.70 1.85 4.96
C ALA A 244 -9.16 1.37 4.98
N PRO A 245 -10.15 2.27 4.81
CA PRO A 245 -11.52 1.84 4.57
C PRO A 245 -11.60 1.13 3.22
N ILE A 246 -12.52 0.18 3.09
CA ILE A 246 -12.79 -0.46 1.79
C ILE A 246 -13.41 0.56 0.82
N LEU A 247 -13.18 0.36 -0.48
CA LEU A 247 -14.02 0.97 -1.50
C LEU A 247 -15.24 0.07 -1.71
N ASP A 248 -16.44 0.64 -1.71
CA ASP A 248 -17.66 -0.14 -1.79
C ASP A 248 -17.98 -0.41 -3.25
N ILE A 249 -18.05 -1.68 -3.62
CA ILE A 249 -18.26 -2.18 -4.98
C ILE A 249 -19.29 -3.30 -4.89
N GLY A 250 -20.34 -3.17 -5.70
CA GLY A 250 -21.41 -4.16 -5.80
C GLY A 250 -21.25 -5.06 -7.02
N LEU A 251 -21.89 -6.23 -6.98
CA LEU A 251 -22.16 -7.04 -8.16
C LEU A 251 -23.65 -6.94 -8.49
N ASP A 252 -23.98 -6.24 -9.57
CA ASP A 252 -25.37 -5.98 -9.97
C ASP A 252 -25.76 -6.84 -11.16
N HIS A 253 -26.97 -7.37 -11.14
CA HIS A 253 -27.52 -8.06 -12.30
C HIS A 253 -27.85 -7.04 -13.41
N ARG A 254 -27.31 -7.27 -14.61
CA ARG A 254 -27.81 -6.60 -15.80
C ARG A 254 -29.04 -7.36 -16.26
N GLY A 255 -30.22 -6.78 -16.08
CA GLY A 255 -31.44 -7.28 -16.69
C GLY A 255 -31.24 -7.44 -18.20
N SER A 256 -31.73 -8.54 -18.75
CA SER A 256 -31.82 -8.80 -20.19
C SER A 256 -32.70 -7.78 -20.90
#